data_AF-A0A7C3SAM1-F1
#
_entry.id   AF-A0A7C3SAM1-F1
#
_cell.length_a   1.000
_cell.length_b   1.000
_cell.length_c   1.000
_cell.angle_alpha   90.00
_cell.angle_beta   90.00
_cell.angle_gamma   90.00
#
_symmetry.space_group_name_H-M   'P 1'
#
loop_
_entity.id
_entity.type
_entity.pdbx_description
1 polymer ?
#
loop_
_entity_poly.entity_id
_entity_poly.type
_entity_poly.pdbx_seq_one_letter_code
_entity_poly.pdbx_strand_id
1 'polypeptide(L)'
;MRWWCGIAIVSLVALIAGSAKADPTIQDLQRQIDELRKIVKEQQQEIERLRAQLKQVAPPTPQANVTAPSGERLNFYGFLRLDSIFDSGLTNNAQTPFWVLSPSNANKRRTGNQQLTVHPRLTRIGINFIAPPNLVKGWDVTGKFEMDWQNAQGVTPESRPLPRIRHAYLQLQRGSYSLLLGQTWDLISPLFPSPNDDTLMWNAGNLGDRRAQIRLSYEPKDKPLRWALALGLTGAVDRKDLDNNGVRDGEDSGLPNVQGRLAWKFRNGEIGFWAHHAWERVTNPVAGQTRFTSYSIGLDWQWQLSPKWNLRGEFWTGRNLSDFRGGIGQGVNAATGSEIWSKGGWLELGWQYSPKQRLAFGYTVDDPKDDDVPAGGRTRNFAWYLHHRWRLSGNVEVGVNYLFWTTKWKGQATGTDHRINAFVQHNF
;
A
#
# COMPACT_ATOMS: atom_id res chain seq x y z
N MET A 1 38.33 -26.57 12.89
CA MET A 1 37.89 -25.40 13.69
C MET A 1 36.77 -24.67 12.94
N ARG A 2 35.53 -25.01 13.26
CA ARG A 2 34.31 -24.36 12.73
C ARG A 2 33.37 -24.22 13.92
N TRP A 3 33.02 -23.00 14.27
CA TRP A 3 32.01 -22.70 15.28
C TRP A 3 30.68 -22.43 14.59
N TRP A 4 29.67 -23.19 14.99
CA TRP A 4 28.26 -22.95 14.76
C TRP A 4 27.65 -22.74 16.15
N CYS A 5 27.05 -21.57 16.42
CA CYS A 5 26.20 -21.37 17.59
C CYS A 5 24.75 -21.39 17.13
N GLY A 6 24.11 -22.55 17.32
CA GLY A 6 22.66 -22.71 17.26
C GLY A 6 22.02 -22.32 18.58
N ILE A 7 21.02 -21.45 18.50
CA ILE A 7 20.13 -21.06 19.60
C ILE A 7 19.15 -22.20 19.84
N ALA A 8 19.13 -22.75 21.06
CA ALA A 8 18.13 -23.71 21.51
C ALA A 8 17.23 -23.08 22.58
N ILE A 9 15.93 -23.21 22.33
CA ILE A 9 14.78 -22.80 23.13
C ILE A 9 14.74 -23.62 24.44
N VAL A 10 14.50 -22.97 25.57
CA VAL A 10 14.01 -23.66 26.79
C VAL A 10 12.74 -22.97 27.26
N SER A 11 11.62 -23.66 27.05
CA SER A 11 10.36 -23.44 27.73
C SER A 11 10.51 -23.84 29.20
N LEU A 12 10.04 -23.01 30.14
CA LEU A 12 9.81 -23.46 31.52
C LEU A 12 8.41 -23.05 31.98
N VAL A 13 7.49 -24.01 31.87
CA VAL A 13 6.28 -24.09 32.69
C VAL A 13 6.66 -24.89 33.95
N ALA A 14 6.09 -24.47 35.08
CA ALA A 14 6.08 -25.15 36.40
C ALA A 14 7.33 -25.02 37.30
N LEU A 15 7.28 -24.02 38.19
CA LEU A 15 7.64 -24.20 39.60
C LEU A 15 6.44 -23.78 40.45
N ILE A 16 5.61 -24.76 40.82
CA ILE A 16 4.75 -24.67 42.00
C ILE A 16 5.27 -25.73 42.95
N ALA A 17 6.07 -25.31 43.92
CA ALA A 17 6.37 -26.10 45.10
C ALA A 17 6.65 -25.15 46.27
N GLY A 18 5.84 -25.27 47.31
CA GLY A 18 6.24 -24.95 48.68
C GLY A 18 6.18 -23.48 49.09
N SER A 19 5.00 -22.98 49.42
CA SER A 19 4.85 -22.04 50.52
C SER A 19 3.50 -22.28 51.17
N ALA A 20 3.51 -22.95 52.32
CA ALA A 20 2.37 -23.02 53.21
C ALA A 20 1.96 -21.58 53.54
N LYS A 21 0.81 -21.15 53.00
CA LYS A 21 0.23 -19.86 53.34
C LYS A 21 -0.30 -19.96 54.76
N ALA A 22 0.29 -19.21 55.68
CA ALA A 22 -0.38 -18.85 56.91
C ALA A 22 -1.73 -18.19 56.55
N ASP A 23 -2.80 -18.54 57.26
CA ASP A 23 -4.08 -17.86 57.10
C ASP A 23 -3.86 -16.36 57.38
N PRO A 24 -4.19 -15.46 56.43
CA PRO A 24 -3.98 -14.05 56.62
C PRO A 24 -4.80 -13.59 57.83
N THR A 25 -4.15 -12.85 58.72
CA THR A 25 -4.84 -12.29 59.89
C THR A 25 -5.93 -11.31 59.43
N ILE A 26 -6.96 -11.10 60.27
CA ILE A 26 -8.03 -10.12 59.97
C ILE A 26 -7.45 -8.73 59.65
N GLN A 27 -6.33 -8.36 60.26
CA GLN A 27 -5.61 -7.11 59.98
C GLN A 27 -4.99 -7.08 58.58
N ASP A 28 -4.42 -8.18 58.10
CA ASP A 28 -3.89 -8.27 56.72
C ASP A 28 -5.00 -8.17 55.68
N LEU A 29 -6.14 -8.81 55.94
CA LEU A 29 -7.32 -8.71 55.07
C LEU A 29 -7.88 -7.28 55.04
N GLN A 30 -7.95 -6.59 56.18
CA GLN A 30 -8.37 -5.19 56.23
C GLN A 30 -7.41 -4.28 55.45
N ARG A 31 -6.10 -4.50 55.59
CA ARG A 31 -5.08 -3.75 54.84
C ARG A 31 -5.20 -3.97 53.32
N GLN A 32 -5.44 -5.21 52.88
CA GLN A 32 -5.68 -5.52 51.47
C GLN A 32 -6.97 -4.90 50.94
N ILE A 33 -8.04 -4.87 51.74
CA ILE A 33 -9.31 -4.23 51.37
C ILE A 33 -9.12 -2.71 51.22
N ASP A 34 -8.36 -2.07 52.11
CA ASP A 34 -8.10 -0.63 52.03
C ASP A 34 -7.21 -0.28 50.83
N GLU A 35 -6.22 -1.12 50.52
CA GLU A 35 -5.38 -0.98 49.32
C GLU A 35 -6.18 -1.19 48.03
N LEU A 36 -7.06 -2.20 47.97
CA LEU A 36 -7.98 -2.41 46.86
C LEU A 36 -8.96 -1.25 46.68
N ARG A 37 -9.52 -0.71 47.77
CA ARG A 37 -10.40 0.47 47.72
C ARG A 37 -9.68 1.69 47.17
N LYS A 38 -8.40 1.87 47.51
CA LYS A 38 -7.56 2.93 46.98
C LYS A 38 -7.31 2.75 45.48
N ILE A 39 -6.93 1.55 45.04
CA ILE A 39 -6.72 1.22 43.62
C ILE A 39 -8.00 1.44 42.81
N VAL A 40 -9.15 0.98 43.31
CA VAL A 40 -10.45 1.17 42.63
C VAL A 40 -10.77 2.66 42.48
N LYS A 41 -10.51 3.47 43.52
CA LYS A 41 -10.74 4.92 43.47
C LYS A 41 -9.83 5.62 42.46
N GLU A 42 -8.55 5.24 42.41
CA GLU A 42 -7.58 5.75 41.43
C GLU A 42 -7.97 5.36 39.99
N GLN A 43 -8.39 4.11 39.77
CA GLN A 43 -8.89 3.65 38.47
C GLN A 43 -10.15 4.39 38.03
N GLN A 44 -11.09 4.65 38.95
CA GLN A 44 -12.31 5.40 38.63
C GLN A 44 -11.99 6.82 38.16
N GLN A 45 -11.05 7.49 38.83
CA GLN A 45 -10.57 8.83 38.47
C GLN A 45 -9.83 8.84 37.13
N GLU A 46 -9.05 7.80 36.83
CA GLU A 46 -8.39 7.66 35.54
C GLU A 46 -9.39 7.39 34.41
N ILE A 47 -10.41 6.56 34.63
CA ILE A 47 -11.51 6.33 33.68
C ILE A 47 -12.27 7.62 33.43
N GLU A 48 -12.54 8.44 34.45
CA GLU A 48 -13.19 9.73 34.28
C GLU A 48 -12.32 10.72 33.50
N ARG A 49 -11.02 10.79 33.77
CA ARG A 49 -10.07 11.60 32.99
C ARG A 49 -9.98 11.14 31.54
N LEU A 50 -9.92 9.83 31.30
CA LEU A 50 -9.92 9.26 29.95
C LEU A 50 -11.24 9.54 29.22
N ARG A 51 -12.39 9.42 29.90
CA ARG A 51 -13.70 9.79 29.34
C ARG A 51 -13.78 11.29 29.03
N ALA A 52 -13.21 12.14 29.87
CA ALA A 52 -13.13 13.59 29.63
C ALA A 52 -12.21 13.92 28.43
N GLN A 53 -11.06 13.25 28.31
CA GLN A 53 -10.19 13.35 27.14
C GLN A 53 -10.87 12.86 25.85
N LEU A 54 -11.60 11.75 25.92
CA LEU A 54 -12.37 11.22 24.79
C LEU A 54 -13.52 12.15 24.37
N LYS A 55 -14.13 12.90 25.30
CA LYS A 55 -15.12 13.94 24.98
C LYS A 55 -14.50 15.19 24.35
N GLN A 56 -13.22 15.48 24.58
CA GLN A 56 -12.49 16.60 23.96
C GLN A 56 -11.94 16.28 22.57
N VAL A 57 -11.80 15.00 22.23
CA VAL A 57 -11.63 14.59 20.83
C VAL A 57 -13.00 14.70 20.18
N ALA A 58 -13.26 15.86 19.55
CA ALA A 58 -14.47 16.06 18.77
C ALA A 58 -14.67 14.85 17.83
N PRO A 59 -15.85 14.20 17.83
CA PRO A 59 -16.16 13.24 16.78
C PRO A 59 -15.94 13.94 15.43
N PRO A 60 -15.43 13.23 14.41
CA PRO A 60 -15.32 13.80 13.08
C PRO A 60 -16.68 14.41 12.72
N THR A 61 -16.67 15.66 12.26
CA THR A 61 -17.86 16.39 11.87
C THR A 61 -18.72 15.47 10.99
N PRO A 62 -20.03 15.30 11.25
CA PRO A 62 -20.88 14.46 10.42
C PRO A 62 -20.73 14.91 8.97
N GLN A 63 -20.20 14.04 8.11
CA GLN A 63 -20.14 14.31 6.68
C GLN A 63 -21.57 14.58 6.21
N ALA A 64 -21.77 15.71 5.53
CA ALA A 64 -23.07 16.09 5.01
C ALA A 64 -23.54 14.99 4.04
N ASN A 65 -24.53 14.21 4.46
CA ASN A 65 -25.15 13.21 3.62
C ASN A 65 -26.17 13.92 2.73
N VAL A 66 -25.88 14.01 1.44
CA VAL A 66 -26.83 14.51 0.44
C VAL A 66 -27.64 13.33 -0.05
N THR A 67 -28.97 13.45 -0.10
CA THR A 67 -29.81 12.41 -0.71
C THR A 67 -30.15 12.83 -2.13
N ALA A 68 -29.82 11.99 -3.11
CA ALA A 68 -30.16 12.22 -4.51
C ALA A 68 -31.68 12.09 -4.73
N PRO A 69 -32.26 12.69 -5.79
CA PRO A 69 -33.67 12.55 -6.11
C PRO A 69 -34.14 11.09 -6.28
N SER A 70 -33.24 10.21 -6.73
CA SER A 70 -33.46 8.76 -6.85
C SER A 70 -33.36 7.98 -5.52
N GLY A 71 -33.05 8.66 -4.41
CA GLY A 71 -33.06 8.13 -3.05
C GLY A 71 -31.71 7.63 -2.52
N GLU A 72 -30.65 7.67 -3.32
CA GLU A 72 -29.29 7.31 -2.91
C GLU A 72 -28.74 8.33 -1.91
N ARG A 73 -28.05 7.83 -0.88
CA ARG A 73 -27.28 8.69 0.03
C ARG A 73 -25.86 8.85 -0.51
N LEU A 74 -25.45 10.10 -0.67
CA LEU A 74 -24.15 10.52 -1.16
C LEU A 74 -23.36 11.16 -0.03
N ASN A 75 -22.13 10.69 0.17
CA ASN A 75 -21.18 11.22 1.12
C ASN A 75 -19.93 11.68 0.35
N PHE A 76 -19.73 13.00 0.33
CA PHE A 76 -18.58 13.64 -0.29
C PHE A 76 -17.40 13.65 0.67
N TYR A 77 -16.23 13.30 0.15
CA TYR A 77 -14.99 13.36 0.90
C TYR A 77 -13.84 13.78 -0.01
N GLY A 78 -12.74 14.22 0.59
CA GLY A 78 -11.56 14.51 -0.17
C GLY A 78 -10.50 15.24 0.63
N PHE A 79 -9.58 15.84 -0.10
CA PHE A 79 -8.62 16.76 0.49
C PHE A 79 -8.04 17.70 -0.56
N LEU A 80 -7.72 18.92 -0.12
CA LEU A 80 -6.82 19.81 -0.83
C LEU A 80 -5.40 19.53 -0.34
N ARG A 81 -4.44 19.41 -1.26
CA ARG A 81 -3.05 19.10 -0.91
C ARG A 81 -2.08 19.86 -1.80
N LEU A 82 -1.00 20.36 -1.21
CA LEU A 82 0.16 20.90 -1.90
C LEU A 82 1.38 20.06 -1.53
N ASP A 83 2.08 19.55 -2.53
CA ASP A 83 3.33 18.81 -2.39
C ASP A 83 4.50 19.67 -2.87
N SER A 84 5.61 19.61 -2.15
CA SER A 84 6.91 20.17 -2.51
C SER A 84 7.95 19.06 -2.44
N ILE A 85 8.65 18.84 -3.54
CA ILE A 85 9.54 17.71 -3.74
C ILE A 85 10.89 18.23 -4.18
N PHE A 86 11.93 17.91 -3.42
CA PHE A 86 13.31 18.14 -3.79
C PHE A 86 14.02 16.80 -4.00
N ASP A 87 14.70 16.67 -5.13
CA ASP A 87 15.55 15.53 -5.47
C ASP A 87 17.00 16.01 -5.65
N SER A 88 17.96 15.25 -5.12
CA SER A 88 19.39 15.49 -5.33
C SER A 88 19.98 14.73 -6.52
N GLY A 89 19.18 13.85 -7.13
CA GLY A 89 19.48 13.11 -8.34
C GLY A 89 18.28 13.12 -9.29
N LEU A 90 18.51 12.82 -10.57
CA LEU A 90 17.41 12.76 -11.53
C LEU A 90 16.65 11.44 -11.38
N THR A 91 15.35 11.54 -11.17
CA THR A 91 14.43 10.40 -11.26
C THR A 91 13.84 10.31 -12.66
N ASN A 92 13.21 9.18 -12.99
CA ASN A 92 12.51 9.04 -14.28
C ASN A 92 11.33 10.02 -14.43
N ASN A 93 10.86 10.57 -13.31
CA ASN A 93 9.79 11.56 -13.24
C ASN A 93 9.86 12.25 -11.88
N ALA A 94 9.93 13.58 -11.86
CA ALA A 94 10.16 14.32 -10.61
C ALA A 94 8.95 14.26 -9.64
N GLN A 95 7.74 14.13 -10.17
CA GLN A 95 6.49 14.15 -9.39
C GLN A 95 5.96 12.76 -9.05
N THR A 96 6.17 11.79 -9.94
CA THR A 96 5.74 10.38 -9.82
C THR A 96 6.91 9.45 -10.12
N PRO A 97 7.98 9.50 -9.31
CA PRO A 97 9.18 8.70 -9.56
C PRO A 97 8.91 7.21 -9.34
N PHE A 98 9.57 6.40 -10.16
CA PHE A 98 9.60 4.95 -10.08
C PHE A 98 11.02 4.40 -9.95
N TRP A 99 12.03 5.14 -10.41
CA TRP A 99 13.44 4.79 -10.26
C TRP A 99 14.33 6.01 -10.48
N VAL A 100 15.58 5.92 -10.03
CA VAL A 100 16.62 6.92 -10.24
C VAL A 100 17.37 6.64 -11.54
N LEU A 101 17.58 7.68 -12.34
CA LEU A 101 18.30 7.58 -13.60
C LEU A 101 19.80 7.43 -13.38
N SER A 102 20.47 6.67 -14.25
CA SER A 102 21.92 6.57 -14.25
C SER A 102 22.57 7.91 -14.61
N PRO A 103 23.59 8.40 -13.87
CA PRO A 103 24.33 9.61 -14.24
C PRO A 103 25.20 9.41 -15.49
N SER A 104 25.40 8.16 -15.93
CA SER A 104 26.20 7.84 -17.12
C SER A 104 25.43 7.96 -18.44
N ASN A 105 24.10 8.18 -18.41
CA ASN A 105 23.28 8.29 -19.61
C ASN A 105 23.61 9.57 -20.41
N ALA A 106 24.21 9.41 -21.58
CA ALA A 106 24.69 10.51 -22.43
C ALA A 106 23.58 11.47 -22.89
N ASN A 107 22.35 10.98 -23.08
CA ASN A 107 21.19 11.79 -23.49
C ASN A 107 20.57 12.58 -22.33
N LYS A 108 21.07 12.38 -21.11
CA LYS A 108 20.61 13.04 -19.88
C LYS A 108 21.78 13.71 -19.15
N ARG A 109 22.95 13.86 -19.80
CA ARG A 109 24.13 14.55 -19.24
C ARG A 109 23.90 16.06 -19.12
N ARG A 110 23.41 16.44 -17.94
CA ARG A 110 23.59 17.69 -17.17
C ARG A 110 23.19 19.05 -17.76
N THR A 111 22.22 19.67 -17.08
CA THR A 111 22.41 20.87 -16.24
C THR A 111 21.53 20.73 -14.99
N GLY A 112 22.07 21.02 -13.79
CA GLY A 112 21.35 20.94 -12.50
C GLY A 112 21.07 19.51 -12.01
N ASN A 113 21.93 18.96 -11.15
CA ASN A 113 21.73 17.65 -10.52
C ASN A 113 20.57 17.62 -9.50
N GLN A 114 19.82 18.71 -9.36
CA GLN A 114 18.77 18.86 -8.36
C GLN A 114 17.46 19.24 -9.06
N GLN A 115 16.35 18.68 -8.59
CA GLN A 115 15.02 19.03 -9.08
C GLN A 115 14.16 19.51 -7.93
N LEU A 116 13.50 20.64 -8.10
CA LEU A 116 12.43 21.09 -7.22
C LEU A 116 11.12 21.09 -8.01
N THR A 117 10.11 20.43 -7.47
CA THR A 117 8.74 20.52 -8.01
C THR A 117 7.77 20.85 -6.91
N VAL A 118 6.79 21.69 -7.23
CA VAL A 118 5.71 22.07 -6.32
C VAL A 118 4.40 21.96 -7.07
N HIS A 119 3.45 21.18 -6.56
CA HIS A 119 2.19 20.95 -7.27
C HIS A 119 1.04 20.55 -6.34
N PRO A 120 -0.22 20.83 -6.73
CA PRO A 120 -1.40 20.40 -5.98
C PRO A 120 -2.08 19.14 -6.53
N ARG A 121 -1.43 18.41 -7.46
CA ARG A 121 -2.03 17.34 -8.28
C ARG A 121 -2.58 16.13 -7.49
N LEU A 122 -2.14 15.92 -6.25
CA LEU A 122 -2.72 14.89 -5.38
C LEU A 122 -4.07 15.27 -4.77
N THR A 123 -4.50 16.52 -4.89
CA THR A 123 -5.83 16.97 -4.50
C THR A 123 -6.90 16.00 -4.98
N ARG A 124 -7.81 15.65 -4.08
CA ARG A 124 -8.72 14.52 -4.25
C ARG A 124 -10.14 14.91 -3.95
N ILE A 125 -11.04 14.38 -4.76
CA ILE A 125 -12.48 14.39 -4.50
C ILE A 125 -13.03 12.97 -4.70
N GLY A 126 -13.91 12.57 -3.81
CA GLY A 126 -14.58 11.28 -3.84
C GLY A 126 -16.00 11.37 -3.33
N ILE A 127 -16.79 10.39 -3.77
CA ILE A 127 -18.20 10.22 -3.43
C ILE A 127 -18.37 8.76 -3.04
N ASN A 128 -18.80 8.51 -1.81
CA ASN A 128 -19.36 7.22 -1.43
C ASN A 128 -20.86 7.30 -1.65
N PHE A 129 -21.43 6.33 -2.36
CA PHE A 129 -22.87 6.23 -2.54
C PHE A 129 -23.40 4.98 -1.83
N ILE A 130 -24.61 5.11 -1.28
CA ILE A 130 -25.37 4.01 -0.68
C ILE A 130 -26.76 4.02 -1.34
N ALA A 131 -27.10 2.92 -1.98
CA ALA A 131 -28.40 2.77 -2.62
C ALA A 131 -29.56 2.77 -1.60
N PRO A 132 -30.80 3.07 -2.05
CA PRO A 132 -31.99 2.80 -1.26
C PRO A 132 -32.03 1.33 -0.79
N PRO A 133 -32.53 1.06 0.43
CA PRO A 133 -32.76 -0.30 0.88
C PRO A 133 -33.59 -1.10 -0.12
N ASN A 134 -33.28 -2.38 -0.28
CA ASN A 134 -34.00 -3.30 -1.18
C ASN A 134 -33.97 -2.92 -2.67
N LEU A 135 -33.06 -2.03 -3.12
CA LEU A 135 -32.85 -1.79 -4.56
C LEU A 135 -32.60 -3.11 -5.31
N VAL A 136 -31.81 -4.00 -4.71
CA VAL A 136 -31.65 -5.39 -5.14
C VAL A 136 -32.06 -6.29 -3.98
N LYS A 137 -33.05 -7.16 -4.18
CA LYS A 137 -33.64 -7.97 -3.10
C LYS A 137 -32.57 -8.80 -2.37
N GLY A 138 -32.37 -8.52 -1.08
CA GLY A 138 -31.43 -9.24 -0.21
C GLY A 138 -29.97 -8.84 -0.36
N TRP A 139 -29.68 -7.73 -1.06
CA TRP A 139 -28.32 -7.21 -1.24
C TRP A 139 -28.27 -5.72 -0.85
N ASP A 140 -27.25 -5.35 -0.07
CA ASP A 140 -26.91 -3.95 0.14
C ASP A 140 -26.02 -3.48 -1.01
N VAL A 141 -26.45 -2.43 -1.72
CA VAL A 141 -25.69 -1.87 -2.84
C VAL A 141 -25.01 -0.59 -2.40
N THR A 142 -23.69 -0.58 -2.49
CA THR A 142 -22.85 0.60 -2.20
C THR A 142 -21.88 0.82 -3.35
N GLY A 143 -21.12 1.91 -3.29
CA GLY A 143 -19.93 2.03 -4.12
C GLY A 143 -19.27 3.38 -4.01
N LYS A 144 -18.30 3.59 -4.89
CA LYS A 144 -17.34 4.69 -4.76
C LYS A 144 -16.95 5.22 -6.12
N PHE A 145 -16.93 6.54 -6.21
CA PHE A 145 -16.23 7.28 -7.24
C PHE A 145 -15.15 8.13 -6.58
N GLU A 146 -13.92 8.12 -7.11
CA GLU A 146 -12.80 8.92 -6.60
C GLU A 146 -11.89 9.33 -7.75
N MET A 147 -11.46 10.58 -7.76
CA MET A 147 -10.51 11.11 -8.75
C MET A 147 -9.41 11.98 -8.12
N ASP A 148 -8.31 12.14 -8.84
CA ASP A 148 -7.25 13.12 -8.56
C ASP A 148 -6.68 13.68 -9.88
N TRP A 149 -5.62 14.50 -9.80
CA TRP A 149 -4.95 15.12 -10.95
C TRP A 149 -3.50 14.63 -11.15
N GLN A 150 -3.10 13.57 -10.46
CA GLN A 150 -1.73 13.04 -10.44
C GLN A 150 -1.46 12.12 -11.63
N ASN A 151 -1.59 12.65 -12.84
CA ASN A 151 -1.23 11.94 -14.07
C ASN A 151 0.28 11.87 -14.29
N ALA A 152 0.71 11.00 -15.21
CA ALA A 152 2.12 10.91 -15.61
C ALA A 152 2.63 12.27 -16.14
N GLN A 153 3.90 12.57 -15.85
CA GLN A 153 4.54 13.80 -16.31
C GLN A 153 4.56 13.85 -17.85
N GLY A 154 4.33 15.03 -18.41
CA GLY A 154 4.35 15.24 -19.86
C GLY A 154 3.02 14.95 -20.58
N VAL A 155 2.01 14.40 -19.90
CA VAL A 155 0.65 14.27 -20.48
C VAL A 155 0.00 15.65 -20.65
N THR A 156 0.21 16.54 -19.68
CA THR A 156 -0.26 17.93 -19.73
C THR A 156 0.74 18.89 -19.09
N PRO A 157 0.69 20.20 -19.45
CA PRO A 157 1.41 21.24 -18.72
C PRO A 157 1.05 21.25 -17.24
N GLU A 158 1.99 21.71 -16.39
CA GLU A 158 1.81 21.75 -14.93
C GLU A 158 0.61 22.58 -14.45
N SER A 159 0.26 23.64 -15.19
CA SER A 159 -0.88 24.50 -14.88
C SER A 159 -2.22 23.98 -15.41
N ARG A 160 -2.24 22.85 -16.13
CA ARG A 160 -3.44 22.29 -16.78
C ARG A 160 -3.53 20.77 -16.61
N PRO A 161 -3.47 20.23 -15.38
CA PRO A 161 -3.54 18.79 -15.19
C PRO A 161 -4.90 18.22 -15.62
N LEU A 162 -4.89 17.04 -16.25
CA LEU A 162 -6.13 16.27 -16.48
C LEU A 162 -6.58 15.60 -15.18
N PRO A 163 -7.89 15.46 -14.95
CA PRO A 163 -8.40 14.56 -13.92
C PRO A 163 -8.23 13.10 -14.35
N ARG A 164 -8.02 12.20 -13.39
CA ARG A 164 -8.03 10.74 -13.60
C ARG A 164 -8.89 10.03 -12.58
N ILE A 165 -9.51 8.93 -12.99
CA ILE A 165 -10.28 8.06 -12.10
C ILE A 165 -9.32 7.20 -11.29
N ARG A 166 -9.51 7.19 -9.97
CA ARG A 166 -8.83 6.28 -9.04
C ARG A 166 -9.73 5.09 -8.71
N HIS A 167 -10.96 5.37 -8.29
CA HIS A 167 -11.97 4.37 -7.98
C HIS A 167 -13.26 4.69 -8.74
N ALA A 168 -13.88 3.67 -9.31
CA ALA A 168 -15.21 3.73 -9.91
C ALA A 168 -15.81 2.33 -9.90
N TYR A 169 -16.54 1.99 -8.84
CA TYR A 169 -17.12 0.65 -8.69
C TYR A 169 -18.44 0.65 -7.93
N LEU A 170 -19.22 -0.40 -8.15
CA LEU A 170 -20.35 -0.82 -7.31
C LEU A 170 -19.93 -2.05 -6.48
N GLN A 171 -20.52 -2.20 -5.31
CA GLN A 171 -20.37 -3.36 -4.45
C GLN A 171 -21.75 -3.84 -3.98
N LEU A 172 -22.04 -5.11 -4.23
CA LEU A 172 -23.22 -5.80 -3.74
C LEU A 172 -22.80 -6.66 -2.55
N GLN A 173 -23.38 -6.41 -1.38
CA GLN A 173 -23.09 -7.15 -0.14
C GLN A 173 -24.28 -8.00 0.28
N ARG A 174 -24.05 -9.25 0.66
CA ARG A 174 -25.04 -10.11 1.32
C ARG A 174 -24.38 -10.96 2.40
N GLY A 175 -24.69 -10.65 3.66
CA GLY A 175 -24.04 -11.31 4.79
C GLY A 175 -22.52 -11.11 4.74
N SER A 176 -21.76 -12.20 4.75
CA SER A 176 -20.29 -12.19 4.67
C SER A 176 -19.75 -12.10 3.24
N TYR A 177 -20.59 -12.18 2.20
CA TYR A 177 -20.16 -12.17 0.81
C TYR A 177 -20.29 -10.78 0.19
N SER A 178 -19.31 -10.40 -0.63
CA SER A 178 -19.35 -9.18 -1.43
C SER A 178 -18.96 -9.46 -2.88
N LEU A 179 -19.68 -8.82 -3.81
CA LEU A 179 -19.35 -8.79 -5.22
C LEU A 179 -19.05 -7.34 -5.62
N LEU A 180 -17.81 -7.07 -6.03
CA LEU A 180 -17.37 -5.77 -6.51
C LEU A 180 -17.25 -5.79 -8.03
N LEU A 181 -17.75 -4.74 -8.68
CA LEU A 181 -17.76 -4.55 -10.13
C LEU A 181 -17.24 -3.14 -10.45
N GLY A 182 -16.08 -3.05 -11.09
CA GLY A 182 -15.52 -1.78 -11.57
C GLY A 182 -14.04 -1.61 -11.30
N GLN A 183 -13.55 -0.37 -11.32
CA GLN A 183 -12.14 -0.05 -11.10
C GLN A 183 -11.85 0.22 -9.63
N THR A 184 -10.94 -0.58 -9.07
CA THR A 184 -10.38 -0.36 -7.74
C THR A 184 -9.00 -0.99 -7.65
N TRP A 185 -8.38 -0.90 -6.47
CA TRP A 185 -7.13 -1.58 -6.14
C TRP A 185 -7.10 -3.03 -6.57
N ASP A 186 -5.95 -3.53 -6.98
CA ASP A 186 -5.69 -4.95 -7.14
C ASP A 186 -5.98 -5.73 -5.84
N LEU A 187 -6.18 -7.03 -5.98
CA LEU A 187 -6.43 -7.91 -4.83
C LEU A 187 -5.11 -8.33 -4.18
N ILE A 188 -4.05 -8.43 -4.97
CA ILE A 188 -2.68 -8.67 -4.51
C ILE A 188 -2.08 -7.42 -3.87
N SER A 189 -1.04 -7.59 -3.04
CA SER A 189 -0.30 -6.48 -2.40
C SER A 189 -1.24 -5.44 -1.74
N PRO A 190 -2.09 -5.83 -0.77
CA PRO A 190 -3.12 -4.94 -0.24
C PRO A 190 -2.61 -3.82 0.68
N LEU A 191 -1.34 -3.84 1.09
CA LEU A 191 -0.74 -2.86 1.99
C LEU A 191 0.09 -1.83 1.22
N PHE A 192 0.29 -0.66 1.84
CA PHE A 192 1.07 0.42 1.23
C PHE A 192 2.11 0.97 2.22
N PRO A 193 3.36 1.18 1.78
CA PRO A 193 4.36 1.89 2.57
C PRO A 193 3.94 3.35 2.76
N SER A 194 4.37 3.98 3.87
CA SER A 194 3.98 5.36 4.21
C SER A 194 4.50 6.47 3.27
N PRO A 195 5.73 6.41 2.71
CA PRO A 195 6.22 7.46 1.80
C PRO A 195 5.67 7.37 0.36
N ASN A 196 5.91 8.44 -0.41
CA ASN A 196 5.46 8.61 -1.80
C ASN A 196 3.97 8.33 -1.96
N ASP A 197 3.12 9.15 -1.35
CA ASP A 197 1.66 9.01 -1.42
C ASP A 197 1.10 8.99 -2.87
N ASP A 198 1.90 9.44 -3.84
CA ASP A 198 1.64 9.44 -5.27
C ASP A 198 1.83 8.09 -5.97
N THR A 199 2.90 7.38 -5.64
CA THR A 199 3.39 6.18 -6.36
C THR A 199 3.51 4.97 -5.45
N LEU A 200 3.39 5.11 -4.14
CA LEU A 200 3.30 4.00 -3.18
C LEU A 200 4.46 3.00 -3.28
N MET A 201 5.65 3.46 -3.64
CA MET A 201 6.83 2.63 -3.93
C MET A 201 6.65 1.58 -5.03
N TRP A 202 5.76 1.85 -5.98
CA TRP A 202 5.71 1.11 -7.25
C TRP A 202 7.08 1.07 -7.93
N ASN A 203 7.40 -0.07 -8.53
CA ASN A 203 8.70 -0.37 -9.14
C ASN A 203 9.89 -0.32 -8.18
N ALA A 204 9.65 -0.16 -6.88
CA ALA A 204 10.65 -0.11 -5.83
C ALA A 204 10.33 -1.09 -4.68
N GLY A 205 9.39 -2.02 -4.86
CA GLY A 205 9.10 -3.10 -3.93
C GLY A 205 7.64 -3.27 -3.55
N ASN A 206 6.77 -2.32 -3.88
CA ASN A 206 5.33 -2.48 -3.68
C ASN A 206 4.63 -2.81 -5.00
N LEU A 207 3.86 -3.91 -5.05
CA LEU A 207 3.11 -4.30 -6.24
C LEU A 207 1.68 -3.78 -6.22
N GLY A 208 0.97 -4.05 -7.32
CA GLY A 208 -0.44 -3.76 -7.46
C GLY A 208 -0.71 -2.31 -7.82
N ASP A 209 -1.79 -2.08 -8.55
CA ASP A 209 -2.31 -0.74 -8.84
C ASP A 209 -3.83 -0.81 -8.83
N ARG A 210 -4.50 -0.01 -9.65
CA ARG A 210 -5.95 0.02 -9.81
C ARG A 210 -6.29 -0.42 -11.21
N ARG A 211 -7.24 -1.34 -11.34
CA ARG A 211 -7.75 -1.82 -12.62
C ARG A 211 -9.22 -2.16 -12.55
N ALA A 212 -9.88 -2.12 -13.71
CA ALA A 212 -11.21 -2.67 -13.88
C ALA A 212 -11.20 -4.18 -13.56
N GLN A 213 -12.13 -4.61 -12.71
CA GLN A 213 -12.19 -5.97 -12.23
C GLN A 213 -13.58 -6.36 -11.74
N ILE A 214 -13.78 -7.68 -11.64
CA ILE A 214 -14.88 -8.33 -10.93
C ILE A 214 -14.25 -9.08 -9.76
N ARG A 215 -14.70 -8.83 -8.52
CA ARG A 215 -14.15 -9.47 -7.32
C ARG A 215 -15.23 -10.05 -6.44
N LEU A 216 -15.07 -11.31 -6.08
CA LEU A 216 -15.85 -11.99 -5.04
C LEU A 216 -15.02 -12.09 -3.76
N SER A 217 -15.54 -11.60 -2.65
CA SER A 217 -14.91 -11.72 -1.33
C SER A 217 -15.82 -12.39 -0.33
N TYR A 218 -15.20 -13.07 0.65
CA TYR A 218 -15.84 -13.63 1.83
C TYR A 218 -15.14 -13.11 3.09
N GLU A 219 -15.84 -12.27 3.84
CA GLU A 219 -15.34 -11.54 5.01
C GLU A 219 -16.30 -11.67 6.21
N PRO A 220 -16.33 -12.83 6.87
CA PRO A 220 -17.14 -13.03 8.08
C PRO A 220 -16.67 -12.12 9.23
N LYS A 221 -17.62 -11.62 10.03
CA LYS A 221 -17.32 -10.77 11.19
C LYS A 221 -16.74 -11.54 12.37
N ASP A 222 -17.12 -12.81 12.48
CA ASP A 222 -16.90 -13.71 13.62
C ASP A 222 -15.81 -14.76 13.39
N LYS A 223 -15.25 -14.85 12.18
CA LYS A 223 -14.21 -15.83 11.83
C LYS A 223 -12.91 -15.15 11.40
N PRO A 224 -11.75 -15.76 11.70
CA PRO A 224 -10.44 -15.17 11.37
C PRO A 224 -10.09 -15.29 9.89
N LEU A 225 -10.55 -16.36 9.22
CA LEU A 225 -10.23 -16.63 7.81
C LEU A 225 -11.09 -15.79 6.87
N ARG A 226 -10.43 -15.11 5.94
CA ARG A 226 -11.01 -14.31 4.86
C ARG A 226 -10.40 -14.73 3.54
N TRP A 227 -11.17 -14.61 2.46
CA TRP A 227 -10.64 -14.88 1.14
C TRP A 227 -11.31 -14.02 0.10
N ALA A 228 -10.63 -13.82 -1.02
CA ALA A 228 -11.19 -13.18 -2.19
C ALA A 228 -10.57 -13.74 -3.47
N LEU A 229 -11.33 -13.61 -4.56
CA LEU A 229 -10.94 -13.93 -5.92
C LEU A 229 -11.32 -12.76 -6.83
N ALA A 230 -10.43 -12.37 -7.73
CA ALA A 230 -10.70 -11.30 -8.68
C ALA A 230 -10.31 -11.70 -10.11
N LEU A 231 -11.11 -11.24 -11.08
CA LEU A 231 -10.82 -11.25 -12.50
C LEU A 231 -10.62 -9.80 -12.95
N GLY A 232 -9.44 -9.46 -13.45
CA GLY A 232 -9.08 -8.08 -13.80
C GLY A 232 -8.63 -7.91 -15.24
N LEU A 233 -8.62 -6.67 -15.73
CA LEU A 233 -8.03 -6.33 -17.03
C LEU A 233 -6.50 -6.48 -17.00
N THR A 234 -5.93 -7.24 -17.93
CA THR A 234 -4.48 -7.35 -18.15
C THR A 234 -4.01 -6.20 -19.06
N GLY A 235 -2.85 -5.59 -18.78
CA GLY A 235 -2.33 -4.45 -19.54
C GLY A 235 -3.03 -3.12 -19.21
N ALA A 236 -3.63 -3.03 -18.02
CA ALA A 236 -4.34 -1.84 -17.56
C ALA A 236 -3.37 -0.70 -17.17
N VAL A 237 -2.14 -1.05 -16.79
CA VAL A 237 -1.19 -0.15 -16.14
C VAL A 237 -0.01 0.18 -17.03
N ASP A 238 0.63 -0.82 -17.61
CA ASP A 238 1.84 -0.63 -18.42
C ASP A 238 1.55 -0.34 -19.91
N ARG A 239 0.31 -0.63 -20.36
CA ARG A 239 -0.13 -0.49 -21.76
C ARG A 239 0.83 -1.16 -22.74
N LYS A 240 1.40 -2.30 -22.34
CA LYS A 240 2.40 -3.01 -23.14
C LYS A 240 1.86 -3.40 -24.52
N ASP A 241 2.66 -3.12 -25.54
CA ASP A 241 2.48 -3.46 -26.95
C ASP A 241 3.88 -3.83 -27.47
N LEU A 242 4.30 -5.08 -27.25
CA LEU A 242 5.67 -5.53 -27.49
C LEU A 242 6.02 -5.59 -28.98
N ASP A 243 5.04 -5.86 -29.83
CA ASP A 243 5.20 -5.97 -31.28
C ASP A 243 4.80 -4.69 -32.04
N ASN A 244 4.43 -3.64 -31.31
CA ASN A 244 4.12 -2.29 -31.79
C ASN A 244 3.06 -2.29 -32.90
N ASN A 245 2.03 -3.13 -32.73
CA ASN A 245 0.94 -3.28 -33.67
C ASN A 245 -0.26 -2.37 -33.35
N GLY A 246 -0.20 -1.62 -32.24
CA GLY A 246 -1.24 -0.71 -31.77
C GLY A 246 -2.30 -1.38 -30.88
N VAL A 247 -2.16 -2.67 -30.57
CA VAL A 247 -3.03 -3.47 -29.70
C VAL A 247 -2.26 -3.81 -28.44
N ARG A 248 -2.90 -3.69 -27.27
CA ARG A 248 -2.26 -4.06 -26.00
C ARG A 248 -2.16 -5.57 -25.88
N ASP A 249 -0.97 -6.09 -25.58
CA ASP A 249 -0.69 -7.52 -25.51
C ASP A 249 -1.61 -8.27 -24.51
N GLY A 250 -1.95 -7.59 -23.41
CA GLY A 250 -2.86 -8.11 -22.40
C GLY A 250 -4.31 -8.25 -22.90
N GLU A 251 -4.76 -7.34 -23.77
CA GLU A 251 -6.09 -7.40 -24.39
C GLU A 251 -6.11 -8.40 -25.55
N ASP A 252 -5.03 -8.46 -26.35
CA ASP A 252 -4.88 -9.42 -27.44
C ASP A 252 -4.85 -10.88 -26.94
N SER A 253 -4.50 -11.10 -25.67
CA SER A 253 -4.61 -12.41 -25.03
C SER A 253 -6.06 -12.95 -24.97
N GLY A 254 -7.05 -12.05 -24.94
CA GLY A 254 -8.46 -12.38 -24.76
C GLY A 254 -8.84 -12.91 -23.36
N LEU A 255 -7.94 -12.81 -22.37
CA LEU A 255 -8.12 -13.38 -21.04
C LEU A 255 -7.94 -12.33 -19.92
N PRO A 256 -8.81 -12.32 -18.88
CA PRO A 256 -8.57 -11.48 -17.71
C PRO A 256 -7.39 -12.05 -16.91
N ASN A 257 -6.71 -11.22 -16.12
CA ASN A 257 -5.86 -11.75 -15.06
C ASN A 257 -6.71 -12.35 -13.93
N VAL A 258 -6.19 -13.37 -13.27
CA VAL A 258 -6.80 -14.02 -12.11
C VAL A 258 -5.96 -13.66 -10.89
N GLN A 259 -6.61 -13.20 -9.83
CA GLN A 259 -5.98 -12.90 -8.55
C GLN A 259 -6.71 -13.63 -7.43
N GLY A 260 -5.97 -14.08 -6.44
CA GLY A 260 -6.52 -14.71 -5.24
C GLY A 260 -5.77 -14.27 -3.99
N ARG A 261 -6.51 -14.13 -2.88
CA ARG A 261 -5.91 -13.86 -1.56
C ARG A 261 -6.62 -14.67 -0.48
N LEU A 262 -5.83 -15.25 0.41
CA LEU A 262 -6.25 -15.85 1.68
C LEU A 262 -5.66 -15.00 2.82
N ALA A 263 -6.48 -14.63 3.79
CA ALA A 263 -6.05 -13.84 4.95
C ALA A 263 -6.50 -14.46 6.26
N TRP A 264 -5.63 -14.38 7.26
CA TRP A 264 -5.92 -14.80 8.62
C TRP A 264 -5.78 -13.63 9.58
N LYS A 265 -6.92 -13.20 10.14
CA LYS A 265 -6.96 -12.16 11.16
C LYS A 265 -6.72 -12.75 12.55
N PHE A 266 -5.89 -12.08 13.34
CA PHE A 266 -5.64 -12.40 14.74
C PHE A 266 -5.76 -11.14 15.60
N ARG A 267 -5.65 -11.28 16.92
CA ARG A 267 -6.00 -10.22 17.90
C ARG A 267 -5.36 -8.86 17.60
N ASN A 268 -4.11 -8.86 17.16
CA ASN A 268 -3.32 -7.65 16.95
C ASN A 268 -2.77 -7.55 15.51
N GLY A 269 -3.39 -8.21 14.54
CA GLY A 269 -2.89 -8.15 13.17
C GLY A 269 -3.62 -9.02 12.16
N GLU A 270 -3.05 -9.06 10.97
CA GLU A 270 -3.48 -9.91 9.86
C GLU A 270 -2.24 -10.37 9.10
N ILE A 271 -2.26 -11.61 8.60
CA ILE A 271 -1.32 -12.12 7.61
C ILE A 271 -2.11 -12.59 6.40
N GLY A 272 -1.62 -12.28 5.21
CA GLY A 272 -2.22 -12.68 3.94
C GLY A 272 -1.22 -13.38 3.05
N PHE A 273 -1.71 -14.34 2.27
CA PHE A 273 -1.03 -14.94 1.14
C PHE A 273 -1.85 -14.64 -0.10
N TRP A 274 -1.19 -14.21 -1.17
CA TRP A 274 -1.86 -13.88 -2.42
C TRP A 274 -1.07 -14.39 -3.61
N ALA A 275 -1.77 -14.53 -4.73
CA ALA A 275 -1.19 -14.90 -6.02
C ALA A 275 -1.93 -14.20 -7.16
N HIS A 276 -1.24 -13.96 -8.27
CA HIS A 276 -1.87 -13.63 -9.54
C HIS A 276 -1.29 -14.44 -10.70
N HIS A 277 -2.08 -14.55 -11.76
CA HIS A 277 -1.65 -15.04 -13.06
C HIS A 277 -2.35 -14.24 -14.16
N ALA A 278 -1.63 -13.90 -15.23
CA ALA A 278 -2.13 -13.19 -16.39
C ALA A 278 -1.47 -13.70 -17.67
N TRP A 279 -2.10 -13.37 -18.80
CA TRP A 279 -1.70 -13.82 -20.14
C TRP A 279 -1.51 -12.63 -21.05
N GLU A 280 -0.53 -12.73 -21.94
CA GLU A 280 -0.21 -11.74 -22.96
C GLU A 280 -0.01 -12.48 -24.29
N ARG A 281 -0.43 -11.86 -25.37
CA ARG A 281 -0.23 -12.36 -26.74
C ARG A 281 0.28 -11.22 -27.60
N VAL A 282 1.15 -11.56 -28.54
CA VAL A 282 1.57 -10.67 -29.63
C VAL A 282 1.20 -11.30 -30.96
N THR A 283 0.94 -10.48 -31.97
CA THR A 283 0.64 -10.95 -33.33
C THR A 283 1.94 -11.23 -34.08
N ASN A 284 2.87 -10.29 -34.06
CA ASN A 284 4.19 -10.47 -34.66
C ASN A 284 5.14 -11.07 -33.60
N PRO A 285 5.80 -12.21 -33.88
CA PRO A 285 6.66 -12.86 -32.90
C PRO A 285 7.81 -11.97 -32.41
N VAL A 286 8.00 -11.91 -31.10
CA VAL A 286 9.12 -11.22 -30.44
C VAL A 286 10.14 -12.26 -30.02
N ALA A 287 11.30 -12.23 -30.67
CA ALA A 287 12.34 -13.26 -30.55
C ALA A 287 11.80 -14.70 -30.68
N GLY A 288 10.88 -14.90 -31.63
CA GLY A 288 10.25 -16.20 -31.90
C GLY A 288 9.09 -16.59 -30.97
N GLN A 289 8.75 -15.76 -29.98
CA GLN A 289 7.64 -16.00 -29.06
C GLN A 289 6.40 -15.19 -29.44
N THR A 290 5.22 -15.78 -29.30
CA THR A 290 3.92 -15.11 -29.52
C THR A 290 3.06 -15.03 -28.26
N ARG A 291 3.51 -15.64 -27.16
CA ARG A 291 2.76 -15.73 -25.90
C ARG A 291 3.68 -15.48 -24.73
N PHE A 292 3.21 -14.69 -23.79
CA PHE A 292 3.89 -14.43 -22.53
C PHE A 292 2.92 -14.60 -21.37
N THR A 293 3.46 -14.81 -20.19
CA THR A 293 2.68 -14.91 -18.95
C THR A 293 3.24 -14.01 -17.89
N SER A 294 2.36 -13.46 -17.06
CA SER A 294 2.71 -12.74 -15.84
C SER A 294 2.19 -13.52 -14.66
N TYR A 295 3.00 -13.71 -13.63
CA TYR A 295 2.51 -14.30 -12.40
C TYR A 295 3.36 -13.84 -11.22
N SER A 296 2.76 -13.80 -10.05
CA SER A 296 3.50 -13.65 -8.80
C SER A 296 2.76 -14.29 -7.65
N ILE A 297 3.53 -14.56 -6.59
CA ILE A 297 3.03 -14.93 -5.29
C ILE A 297 3.62 -13.97 -4.26
N GLY A 298 2.90 -13.74 -3.18
CA GLY A 298 3.39 -12.90 -2.11
C GLY A 298 2.69 -13.10 -0.79
N LEU A 299 3.29 -12.49 0.22
CA LEU A 299 2.87 -12.53 1.61
C LEU A 299 2.79 -11.09 2.12
N ASP A 300 1.67 -10.74 2.73
CA ASP A 300 1.43 -9.45 3.38
C ASP A 300 1.21 -9.64 4.88
N TRP A 301 1.67 -8.68 5.70
CA TRP A 301 1.42 -8.71 7.14
C TRP A 301 1.28 -7.31 7.71
N GLN A 302 0.44 -7.21 8.73
CA GLN A 302 0.34 -6.05 9.60
C GLN A 302 0.21 -6.52 11.05
N TRP A 303 1.04 -5.98 11.93
CA TRP A 303 1.09 -6.35 13.33
C TRP A 303 1.19 -5.11 14.21
N GLN A 304 0.20 -4.92 15.07
CA GLN A 304 0.24 -3.98 16.18
C GLN A 304 1.02 -4.61 17.36
N LEU A 305 2.31 -4.27 17.47
CA LEU A 305 3.21 -4.78 18.52
C LEU A 305 2.83 -4.24 19.92
N SER A 306 2.40 -2.98 19.98
CA SER A 306 1.92 -2.30 21.20
C SER A 306 1.02 -1.12 20.80
N PRO A 307 0.36 -0.39 21.72
CA PRO A 307 -0.46 0.78 21.35
C PRO A 307 0.29 1.87 20.55
N LYS A 308 1.62 1.95 20.68
CA LYS A 308 2.45 2.94 19.98
C LYS A 308 3.23 2.38 18.78
N TRP A 309 3.39 1.06 18.67
CA TRP A 309 4.26 0.45 17.67
C TRP A 309 3.53 -0.53 16.77
N ASN A 310 3.74 -0.42 15.45
CA ASN A 310 3.23 -1.33 14.44
C ASN A 310 4.34 -1.73 13.47
N LEU A 311 4.28 -2.95 12.97
CA LEU A 311 5.14 -3.51 11.94
C LEU A 311 4.27 -3.93 10.75
N ARG A 312 4.61 -3.48 9.55
CA ARG A 312 3.88 -3.83 8.32
C ARG A 312 4.85 -4.15 7.20
N GLY A 313 4.42 -4.93 6.23
CA GLY A 313 5.20 -5.14 5.04
C GLY A 313 4.61 -6.19 4.11
N GLU A 314 5.29 -6.34 2.98
CA GLU A 314 4.95 -7.29 1.95
C GLU A 314 6.23 -7.86 1.31
N PHE A 315 6.19 -9.13 0.91
CA PHE A 315 7.25 -9.76 0.11
C PHE A 315 6.63 -10.52 -1.05
N TRP A 316 7.32 -10.56 -2.17
CA TRP A 316 6.82 -11.21 -3.38
C TRP A 316 7.94 -11.71 -4.28
N THR A 317 7.58 -12.64 -5.16
CA THR A 317 8.39 -13.08 -6.30
C THR A 317 7.49 -13.44 -7.46
N GLY A 318 7.98 -13.24 -8.67
CA GLY A 318 7.22 -13.51 -9.89
C GLY A 318 8.01 -13.14 -11.14
N ARG A 319 7.31 -13.08 -12.27
CA ARG A 319 7.88 -12.67 -13.56
C ARG A 319 6.91 -11.83 -14.35
N ASN A 320 7.46 -11.04 -15.27
CA ASN A 320 6.70 -10.16 -16.16
C ASN A 320 5.73 -9.25 -15.38
N LEU A 321 6.26 -8.50 -14.41
CA LEU A 321 5.46 -7.77 -13.42
C LEU A 321 5.25 -6.29 -13.75
N SER A 322 5.58 -5.84 -14.96
CA SER A 322 5.46 -4.43 -15.35
C SER A 322 4.03 -3.89 -15.19
N ASP A 323 3.01 -4.67 -15.56
CA ASP A 323 1.60 -4.32 -15.41
C ASP A 323 1.11 -4.37 -13.94
N PHE A 324 1.93 -4.90 -13.04
CA PHE A 324 1.65 -5.00 -11.60
C PHE A 324 2.66 -4.20 -10.77
N ARG A 325 3.34 -3.21 -11.38
CA ARG A 325 4.29 -2.30 -10.72
C ARG A 325 5.53 -2.98 -10.13
N GLY A 326 5.93 -4.12 -10.69
CA GLY A 326 7.17 -4.83 -10.36
C GLY A 326 8.15 -4.92 -11.52
N GLY A 327 9.29 -5.57 -11.29
CA GLY A 327 10.34 -5.72 -12.30
C GLY A 327 11.06 -4.41 -12.63
N ILE A 328 10.89 -3.40 -11.77
CA ILE A 328 11.26 -2.00 -12.00
C ILE A 328 10.61 -1.48 -13.31
N GLY A 329 9.38 -1.90 -13.61
CA GLY A 329 8.66 -1.54 -14.83
C GLY A 329 9.18 -2.25 -16.09
N GLN A 330 9.82 -3.41 -15.95
CA GLN A 330 10.28 -4.26 -17.06
C GLN A 330 9.58 -5.61 -16.97
N GLY A 331 8.98 -6.03 -18.08
CA GLY A 331 8.19 -7.26 -18.14
C GLY A 331 8.84 -8.39 -18.94
N VAL A 332 9.25 -8.06 -20.17
CA VAL A 332 9.82 -9.01 -21.14
C VAL A 332 11.09 -8.41 -21.72
N ASN A 333 12.12 -9.23 -21.88
CA ASN A 333 13.30 -8.89 -22.65
C ASN A 333 13.02 -9.15 -24.13
N ALA A 334 12.74 -8.09 -24.89
CA ALA A 334 12.39 -8.18 -26.30
C ALA A 334 13.50 -8.78 -27.18
N ALA A 335 14.77 -8.73 -26.74
CA ALA A 335 15.88 -9.31 -27.50
C ALA A 335 15.94 -10.83 -27.39
N THR A 336 15.50 -11.41 -26.27
CA THR A 336 15.53 -12.87 -26.02
C THR A 336 14.15 -13.52 -26.04
N GLY A 337 13.07 -12.73 -25.95
CA GLY A 337 11.71 -13.23 -25.81
C GLY A 337 11.45 -13.84 -24.43
N SER A 338 12.28 -13.53 -23.44
CA SER A 338 12.17 -14.09 -22.09
C SER A 338 11.43 -13.13 -21.16
N GLU A 339 10.51 -13.65 -20.35
CA GLU A 339 9.91 -12.89 -19.26
C GLU A 339 10.96 -12.61 -18.17
N ILE A 340 10.97 -11.38 -17.65
CA ILE A 340 11.92 -10.96 -16.62
C ILE A 340 11.40 -11.39 -15.27
N TRP A 341 12.17 -12.24 -14.58
CA TRP A 341 11.92 -12.60 -13.19
C TRP A 341 12.30 -11.46 -12.24
N SER A 342 11.54 -11.31 -11.17
CA SER A 342 11.88 -10.39 -10.07
C SER A 342 11.40 -10.93 -8.72
N LYS A 343 11.99 -10.37 -7.68
CA LYS A 343 11.57 -10.50 -6.29
C LYS A 343 11.66 -9.14 -5.63
N GLY A 344 10.86 -8.94 -4.60
CA GLY A 344 10.87 -7.66 -3.90
C GLY A 344 9.97 -7.64 -2.70
N GLY A 345 9.77 -6.45 -2.18
CA GLY A 345 8.97 -6.22 -1.00
C GLY A 345 9.39 -4.98 -0.24
N TRP A 346 8.71 -4.75 0.87
CA TRP A 346 9.00 -3.66 1.79
C TRP A 346 8.67 -4.04 3.23
N LEU A 347 9.34 -3.38 4.17
CA LEU A 347 9.11 -3.52 5.60
C LEU A 347 9.12 -2.14 6.25
N GLU A 348 8.16 -1.89 7.13
CA GLU A 348 8.00 -0.62 7.83
C GLU A 348 7.73 -0.83 9.33
N LEU A 349 8.50 -0.12 10.15
CA LEU A 349 8.24 0.06 11.57
C LEU A 349 7.63 1.46 11.80
N GLY A 350 6.39 1.49 12.28
CA GLY A 350 5.68 2.72 12.59
C GLY A 350 5.62 2.99 14.10
N TRP A 351 5.87 4.23 14.48
CA TRP A 351 5.81 4.74 15.84
C TRP A 351 4.81 5.89 15.98
N GLN A 352 3.75 5.67 16.77
CA GLN A 352 2.85 6.71 17.21
C GLN A 352 3.43 7.40 18.45
N TYR A 353 4.27 8.41 18.22
CA TYR A 353 4.93 9.18 19.29
C TYR A 353 3.91 9.87 20.21
N SER A 354 2.89 10.50 19.61
CA SER A 354 1.77 11.16 20.30
C SER A 354 0.48 11.06 19.46
N PRO A 355 -0.71 11.42 19.96
CA PRO A 355 -1.95 11.41 19.16
C PRO A 355 -1.89 12.25 17.86
N LYS A 356 -0.97 13.22 17.80
CA LYS A 356 -0.79 14.13 16.66
C LYS A 356 0.40 13.77 15.76
N GLN A 357 1.33 12.92 16.21
CA GLN A 357 2.58 12.67 15.51
C GLN A 357 2.83 11.19 15.29
N ARG A 358 3.07 10.82 14.03
CA ARG A 358 3.48 9.49 13.62
C ARG A 358 4.80 9.58 12.87
N LEU A 359 5.76 8.74 13.28
CA LEU A 359 6.98 8.47 12.52
C LEU A 359 6.88 7.06 11.95
N ALA A 360 7.49 6.83 10.78
CA ALA A 360 7.67 5.51 10.22
C ALA A 360 9.02 5.42 9.53
N PHE A 361 9.73 4.31 9.75
CA PHE A 361 10.99 4.01 9.10
C PHE A 361 10.84 2.69 8.35
N GLY A 362 11.39 2.60 7.14
CA GLY A 362 11.30 1.38 6.37
C GLY A 362 12.32 1.26 5.24
N TYR A 363 12.26 0.08 4.61
CA TYR A 363 13.08 -0.30 3.48
C TYR A 363 12.19 -0.95 2.42
N THR A 364 12.46 -0.66 1.15
CA THR A 364 11.73 -1.19 0.00
C THR A 364 12.71 -1.62 -1.09
N VAL A 365 12.43 -2.72 -1.80
CA VAL A 365 13.30 -3.25 -2.87
C VAL A 365 12.51 -3.98 -3.97
N ASP A 366 12.91 -3.77 -5.22
CA ASP A 366 12.59 -4.58 -6.41
C ASP A 366 13.92 -5.02 -7.05
N ASP A 367 14.11 -6.32 -7.23
CA ASP A 367 15.37 -6.96 -7.61
C ASP A 367 15.14 -7.96 -8.76
N PRO A 368 15.00 -7.46 -10.02
CA PRO A 368 14.96 -8.30 -11.21
C PRO A 368 16.18 -9.20 -11.32
N LYS A 369 16.02 -10.38 -11.92
CA LYS A 369 17.15 -11.27 -12.22
C LYS A 369 18.01 -10.64 -13.30
N ASP A 370 19.23 -10.24 -12.94
CA ASP A 370 20.19 -9.53 -13.81
C ASP A 370 20.39 -10.17 -15.20
N ASP A 371 20.38 -11.51 -15.29
CA ASP A 371 20.55 -12.24 -16.55
C ASP A 371 19.40 -12.01 -17.52
N ASP A 372 18.18 -11.87 -17.01
CA ASP A 372 16.98 -11.68 -17.82
C ASP A 372 16.86 -10.22 -18.29
N VAL A 373 17.50 -9.28 -17.60
CA VAL A 373 17.45 -7.84 -17.90
C VAL A 373 18.31 -7.51 -19.14
N PRO A 374 17.79 -6.75 -20.14
CA PRO A 374 18.57 -6.35 -21.30
C PRO A 374 19.69 -5.35 -20.95
N ALA A 375 20.67 -5.18 -21.84
CA ALA A 375 21.72 -4.18 -21.67
C ALA A 375 21.12 -2.77 -21.48
N GLY A 376 21.63 -2.01 -20.50
CA GLY A 376 21.07 -0.71 -20.12
C GLY A 376 19.75 -0.78 -19.36
N GLY A 377 19.23 -1.97 -19.04
CA GLY A 377 18.06 -2.16 -18.19
C GLY A 377 18.36 -1.98 -16.69
N ARG A 378 17.30 -1.95 -15.88
CA ARG A 378 17.39 -1.75 -14.42
C ARG A 378 17.49 -3.11 -13.73
N THR A 379 18.50 -3.29 -12.88
CA THR A 379 18.79 -4.59 -12.23
C THR A 379 18.41 -4.61 -10.76
N ARG A 380 18.34 -3.46 -10.11
CA ARG A 380 17.84 -3.36 -8.72
C ARG A 380 17.37 -1.96 -8.41
N ASN A 381 16.28 -1.82 -7.68
CA ASN A 381 15.75 -0.53 -7.23
C ASN A 381 15.36 -0.63 -5.76
N PHE A 382 15.89 0.25 -4.91
CA PHE A 382 15.61 0.19 -3.48
C PHE A 382 15.71 1.56 -2.82
N ALA A 383 15.02 1.71 -1.68
CA ALA A 383 15.12 2.91 -0.87
C ALA A 383 15.03 2.60 0.62
N TRP A 384 15.82 3.34 1.40
CA TRP A 384 15.57 3.54 2.84
C TRP A 384 14.74 4.81 2.99
N TYR A 385 13.76 4.80 3.89
CA TYR A 385 12.89 5.96 4.07
C TYR A 385 12.54 6.25 5.53
N LEU A 386 12.30 7.54 5.77
CA LEU A 386 11.73 8.07 7.00
C LEU A 386 10.53 8.94 6.64
N HIS A 387 9.37 8.62 7.21
CA HIS A 387 8.13 9.38 7.08
C HIS A 387 7.77 9.98 8.44
N HIS A 388 7.47 11.27 8.48
CA HIS A 388 6.94 11.94 9.67
C HIS A 388 5.67 12.70 9.28
N ARG A 389 4.58 12.45 9.99
CA ARG A 389 3.30 13.12 9.82
C ARG A 389 2.88 13.82 11.12
N TRP A 390 2.41 15.05 10.98
CA TRP A 390 1.88 15.89 12.05
C TRP A 390 0.45 16.31 11.75
N ARG A 391 -0.46 16.05 12.68
CA ARG A 391 -1.82 16.62 12.69
C ARG A 391 -1.78 17.92 13.47
N LEU A 392 -1.93 19.06 12.79
CA LEU A 392 -1.83 20.37 13.42
C LEU A 392 -3.09 20.65 14.24
N SER A 393 -4.25 20.68 13.57
CA SER A 393 -5.57 20.86 14.16
C SER A 393 -6.65 20.31 13.22
N GLY A 394 -7.72 19.75 13.81
CA GLY A 394 -8.87 19.23 13.05
C GLY A 394 -8.47 18.37 11.85
N ASN A 395 -8.77 18.87 10.66
CA ASN A 395 -8.56 18.18 9.39
C ASN A 395 -7.25 18.54 8.66
N VAL A 396 -6.37 19.34 9.28
CA VAL A 396 -5.10 19.77 8.68
C VAL A 396 -3.95 18.88 9.14
N GLU A 397 -3.21 18.36 8.17
CA GLU A 397 -1.97 17.63 8.41
C GLU A 397 -0.82 18.14 7.52
N VAL A 398 0.39 17.97 8.05
CA VAL A 398 1.65 18.19 7.34
C VAL A 398 2.43 16.90 7.41
N GLY A 399 3.19 16.59 6.37
CA GLY A 399 4.10 15.45 6.39
C GLY A 399 5.39 15.74 5.65
N VAL A 400 6.44 15.03 6.03
CA VAL A 400 7.74 15.04 5.38
C VAL A 400 8.21 13.60 5.22
N ASN A 401 8.64 13.28 4.01
CA ASN A 401 9.28 12.05 3.61
C ASN A 401 10.73 12.34 3.25
N TYR A 402 11.65 11.59 3.82
CA TYR A 402 13.01 11.49 3.33
C TYR A 402 13.25 10.09 2.78
N LEU A 403 13.81 10.00 1.58
CA LEU A 403 14.21 8.75 0.96
C LEU A 403 15.66 8.84 0.50
N PHE A 404 16.43 7.82 0.81
CA PHE A 404 17.68 7.55 0.12
C PHE A 404 17.43 6.45 -0.90
N TRP A 405 17.24 6.83 -2.16
CA TRP A 405 16.81 5.95 -3.25
C TRP A 405 18.00 5.63 -4.16
N THR A 406 18.17 4.34 -4.49
CA THR A 406 19.21 3.86 -5.39
C THR A 406 18.64 2.93 -6.46
N THR A 407 19.08 3.11 -7.71
CA THR A 407 18.80 2.20 -8.83
C THR A 407 20.10 1.74 -9.47
N LYS A 408 20.28 0.42 -9.55
CA LYS A 408 21.36 -0.23 -10.29
C LYS A 408 20.92 -0.55 -11.71
N TRP A 409 21.88 -0.49 -12.63
CA TRP A 409 21.66 -0.62 -14.06
C TRP A 409 22.66 -1.60 -14.67
N LYS A 410 22.23 -2.36 -15.68
CA LYS A 410 23.09 -3.31 -16.40
C LYS A 410 24.03 -2.57 -17.35
N GLY A 411 25.32 -2.53 -17.01
CA GLY A 411 26.34 -1.87 -17.83
C GLY A 411 26.33 -0.34 -17.77
N GLN A 412 25.72 0.25 -16.74
CA GLN A 412 25.71 1.71 -16.52
C GLN A 412 26.00 2.03 -15.05
N ALA A 413 26.36 3.29 -14.77
CA ALA A 413 26.58 3.76 -13.41
C ALA A 413 25.28 3.71 -12.58
N THR A 414 25.41 3.45 -11.28
CA THR A 414 24.29 3.49 -10.32
C THR A 414 23.71 4.90 -10.22
N GLY A 415 22.37 5.00 -10.26
CA GLY A 415 21.63 6.22 -9.94
C GLY A 415 21.35 6.30 -8.44
N THR A 416 21.55 7.47 -7.84
CA THR A 416 21.30 7.72 -6.41
C THR A 416 20.57 9.05 -6.23
N ASP A 417 19.63 9.11 -5.29
CA ASP A 417 18.84 10.29 -5.01
C ASP A 417 18.52 10.42 -3.52
N HIS A 418 18.73 11.63 -2.98
CA HIS A 418 18.22 12.07 -1.69
C HIS A 418 16.95 12.86 -1.94
N ARG A 419 15.80 12.19 -1.81
CA ARG A 419 14.49 12.79 -2.04
C ARG A 419 13.89 13.28 -0.74
N ILE A 420 13.46 14.54 -0.73
CA ILE A 420 12.65 15.13 0.32
C ILE A 420 11.30 15.52 -0.29
N ASN A 421 10.22 14.88 0.16
CA ASN A 421 8.86 15.26 -0.19
C ASN A 421 8.16 15.78 1.06
N ALA A 422 7.74 17.05 1.05
CA ALA A 422 6.93 17.66 2.08
C ALA A 422 5.53 17.98 1.53
N PHE A 423 4.50 17.85 2.35
CA PHE A 423 3.13 18.20 1.97
C PHE A 423 2.38 18.90 3.10
N VAL A 424 1.40 19.72 2.70
CA VAL A 424 0.33 20.20 3.56
C VAL A 424 -1.00 19.78 2.96
N GLN A 425 -1.91 19.28 3.81
CA GLN A 425 -3.18 18.70 3.40
C GLN A 425 -4.30 19.16 4.33
N HIS A 426 -5.44 19.55 3.75
CA HIS A 426 -6.69 19.79 4.46
C HIS A 426 -7.75 18.81 3.99
N ASN A 427 -8.23 17.96 4.90
CA ASN A 427 -9.26 16.95 4.64
C ASN A 427 -10.68 17.52 4.79
N PHE A 428 -11.64 17.00 4.04
CA PHE A 428 -13.06 17.34 4.19
C PHE A 428 -13.96 16.12 3.96
#